data_AF-A0A0R2ZJC6-F1
#
_entry.id   AF-A0A0R2ZJC6-F1
#
_cell.length_a   1.000
_cell.length_b   1.000
_cell.length_c   1.000
_cell.angle_alpha   90.00
_cell.angle_beta   90.00
_cell.angle_gamma   90.00
#
_symmetry.space_group_name_H-M   'P 1'
#
loop_
_entity.id
_entity.type
_entity.pdbx_description
1 polymer ?
#
loop_
_entity_poly.entity_id
_entity_poly.type
_entity_poly.pdbx_seq_one_letter_code
_entity_poly.pdbx_strand_id
1 'polypeptide(L)'
;MNTISIQSEQSSDGAPRFLQSQNVARPTMSSREIAELTGKRHDHVMRDIRNMLSELQIADPKFGGTYLDGSGRSMPCFHLDRELTETLVTGYSIPLRHRVIRRLHELEDTQAKPAFDIASLNDPKVLLALLTDNVRKVVALEADNSELSKENHELEVKVEQDAPKVAFHDMVVVSHKKYNAAQAAKIIGTGRTRLLQFMRQKGWVTRSNEPYQAKIEAGLLDVKLGTFEHPIDGTIPTCSTLITGKGLTKLEALWRERDADLLA
;
A
#
# COMPACT_ATOMS: atom_id res chain seq x y z
N MET A 1 10.46 -38.33 36.70
CA MET A 1 11.19 -37.69 35.59
C MET A 1 10.16 -37.08 34.66
N ASN A 2 9.89 -35.79 34.78
CA ASN A 2 9.10 -35.03 33.82
C ASN A 2 9.89 -33.77 33.48
N THR A 3 10.32 -33.70 32.22
CA THR A 3 11.14 -32.65 31.62
C THR A 3 10.29 -31.43 31.30
N ILE A 4 10.68 -30.28 31.83
CA ILE A 4 10.14 -28.96 31.48
C ILE A 4 10.97 -28.43 30.31
N SER A 5 10.37 -28.36 29.12
CA SER A 5 10.98 -27.74 27.94
C SER A 5 10.87 -26.21 28.05
N ILE A 6 12.00 -25.55 28.23
CA ILE A 6 12.15 -24.10 28.13
C ILE A 6 12.37 -23.77 26.65
N GLN A 7 11.39 -23.13 26.01
CA GLN A 7 11.58 -22.53 24.69
C GLN A 7 12.19 -21.13 24.89
N SER A 8 13.44 -20.98 24.48
CA SER A 8 14.12 -19.69 24.36
C SER A 8 13.61 -18.97 23.11
N GLU A 9 12.79 -17.93 23.30
CA GLU A 9 12.46 -16.97 22.24
C GLU A 9 13.73 -16.23 21.82
N GLN A 10 14.14 -16.44 20.56
CA GLN A 10 15.20 -15.68 19.94
C GLN A 10 14.68 -14.26 19.68
N SER A 11 15.19 -13.29 20.43
CA SER A 11 15.04 -11.87 20.14
C SER A 11 15.71 -11.55 18.80
N SER A 12 14.90 -11.33 17.77
CA SER A 12 15.35 -10.85 16.47
C SER A 12 15.90 -9.43 16.63
N ASP A 13 17.20 -9.32 16.43
CA ASP A 13 18.02 -8.11 16.35
C ASP A 13 17.30 -6.98 15.58
N GLY A 14 16.77 -6.02 16.34
CA GLY A 14 15.97 -4.89 15.87
C GLY A 14 16.83 -3.70 15.43
N ALA A 15 17.71 -3.91 14.46
CA ALA A 15 18.34 -2.79 13.75
C ALA A 15 17.47 -2.41 12.54
N PRO A 16 17.07 -1.14 12.38
CA PRO A 16 16.29 -0.72 11.21
C PRO A 16 17.15 -0.89 9.96
N ARG A 17 16.80 -1.86 9.11
CA ARG A 17 17.36 -1.98 7.77
C ARG A 17 16.78 -0.85 6.93
N PHE A 18 17.59 0.18 6.65
CA PHE A 18 17.25 1.19 5.67
C PHE A 18 16.96 0.52 4.32
N LEU A 19 15.69 0.47 3.92
CA LEU A 19 15.20 -0.11 2.66
C LEU A 19 15.53 0.73 1.42
N GLN A 20 16.21 1.86 1.59
CA GLN A 20 16.69 2.72 0.50
C GLN A 20 18.21 2.64 0.37
N SER A 21 18.69 1.56 -0.25
CA SER A 21 20.04 1.51 -0.84
C SER A 21 20.09 2.13 -2.25
N GLN A 22 19.01 2.77 -2.70
CA GLN A 22 18.86 3.24 -4.09
C GLN A 22 19.75 4.43 -4.49
N ASN A 23 20.56 4.99 -3.59
CA ASN A 23 21.41 6.15 -3.89
C ASN A 23 22.91 5.94 -3.62
N VAL A 24 23.41 4.72 -3.73
CA VAL A 24 24.80 4.54 -4.16
C VAL A 24 24.72 4.40 -5.67
N ALA A 25 24.97 5.49 -6.40
CA ALA A 25 25.15 5.41 -7.85
C ALA A 25 26.30 4.44 -8.09
N ARG A 26 26.00 3.18 -8.39
CA ARG A 26 27.02 2.19 -8.73
C ARG A 26 27.47 2.50 -10.15
N PRO A 27 28.77 2.42 -10.46
CA PRO A 27 29.23 2.67 -11.81
C PRO A 27 28.64 1.57 -12.69
N THR A 28 27.82 1.97 -13.65
CA THR A 28 27.24 1.06 -14.64
C THR A 28 27.79 1.41 -16.01
N MET A 29 27.97 0.39 -16.84
CA MET A 29 28.41 0.56 -18.22
C MET A 29 27.33 0.09 -19.18
N SER A 30 27.03 0.90 -20.18
CA SER A 30 26.01 0.54 -21.15
C SER A 30 26.56 -0.41 -22.22
N SER A 31 25.72 -1.32 -22.72
CA SER A 31 26.03 -2.17 -23.89
C SER A 31 26.46 -1.36 -25.14
N ARG A 32 25.98 -0.12 -25.28
CA ARG A 32 26.39 0.78 -26.36
C ARG A 32 27.81 1.29 -26.16
N GLU A 33 28.14 1.72 -24.94
CA GLU A 33 29.49 2.13 -24.57
C GLU A 33 30.48 0.97 -24.73
N ILE A 34 30.10 -0.25 -24.33
CA ILE A 34 30.89 -1.47 -24.59
C ILE A 34 31.08 -1.68 -26.11
N ALA A 35 30.05 -1.51 -26.92
CA ALA A 35 30.15 -1.64 -28.38
C ALA A 35 31.14 -0.63 -28.98
N GLU A 36 31.10 0.63 -28.54
CA GLU A 36 32.01 1.69 -28.97
C GLU A 36 33.47 1.43 -28.52
N LEU A 37 33.66 1.01 -27.27
CA LEU A 37 34.96 0.63 -26.72
C LEU A 37 35.53 -0.64 -27.34
N THR A 38 34.69 -1.51 -27.87
CA THR A 38 35.16 -2.78 -28.44
C THR A 38 35.20 -2.79 -29.97
N GLY A 39 34.56 -1.83 -30.62
CA GLY A 39 34.35 -1.83 -32.07
C GLY A 39 33.41 -2.95 -32.55
N LYS A 40 32.75 -3.67 -31.64
CA LYS A 40 31.75 -4.69 -31.98
C LYS A 40 30.43 -4.01 -32.38
N ARG A 41 29.67 -4.67 -33.25
CA ARG A 41 28.26 -4.29 -33.49
C ARG A 41 27.48 -4.39 -32.18
N HIS A 42 26.64 -3.39 -31.89
CA HIS A 42 25.81 -3.35 -30.67
C HIS A 42 24.93 -4.61 -30.53
N ASP A 43 24.37 -5.10 -31.64
CA ASP A 43 23.58 -6.34 -31.66
C ASP A 43 24.36 -7.57 -31.14
N HIS A 44 25.67 -7.65 -31.44
CA HIS A 44 26.53 -8.74 -30.98
C HIS A 44 26.81 -8.61 -29.48
N VAL A 45 27.06 -7.39 -28.99
CA VAL A 45 27.22 -7.13 -27.55
C VAL A 45 25.94 -7.49 -26.80
N MET A 46 24.77 -7.08 -27.31
CA MET A 46 23.47 -7.44 -26.73
C MET A 46 23.25 -8.96 -26.70
N ARG A 47 23.72 -9.70 -27.71
CA ARG A 47 23.67 -11.17 -27.72
C ARG A 47 24.62 -11.78 -26.68
N ASP A 48 25.86 -11.33 -26.62
CA ASP A 48 26.85 -11.80 -25.64
C ASP A 48 26.34 -11.61 -24.21
N ILE A 49 25.71 -10.46 -23.92
CA ILE A 49 25.11 -10.15 -22.62
C ILE A 49 23.97 -11.11 -22.28
N ARG A 50 23.04 -11.35 -23.20
CA ARG A 50 21.93 -12.30 -22.95
C ARG A 50 22.43 -13.71 -22.70
N ASN A 51 23.44 -14.16 -23.45
CA ASN A 51 24.05 -15.47 -23.23
C ASN A 51 24.69 -15.55 -21.84
N MET A 52 25.50 -14.55 -21.47
CA MET A 52 26.14 -14.47 -20.15
C MET A 52 25.10 -14.49 -19.02
N LEU A 53 24.05 -13.66 -19.10
CA LEU A 53 22.99 -13.62 -18.09
C LEU A 53 22.23 -14.96 -18.00
N SER A 54 22.00 -15.61 -19.14
CA SER A 54 21.39 -16.95 -19.19
C SER A 54 22.27 -18.01 -18.51
N GLU A 55 23.58 -17.99 -18.75
CA GLU A 55 24.53 -18.91 -18.12
C GLU A 55 24.65 -18.69 -16.61
N LEU A 56 24.55 -17.44 -16.17
CA LEU A 56 24.53 -17.06 -14.75
C LEU A 56 23.16 -17.28 -14.07
N GLN A 57 22.14 -17.73 -14.81
CA GLN A 57 20.76 -17.89 -14.33
C GLN A 57 20.15 -16.60 -13.75
N ILE A 58 20.54 -15.44 -14.29
CA ILE A 58 20.06 -14.13 -13.88
C ILE A 58 18.94 -13.68 -14.83
N ALA A 59 17.79 -13.32 -14.28
CA ALA A 59 16.69 -12.79 -15.08
C ALA A 59 17.02 -11.39 -15.66
N ASP A 60 16.82 -11.26 -16.97
CA ASP A 60 17.10 -10.08 -17.81
C ASP A 60 16.45 -8.72 -17.40
N PRO A 61 15.26 -8.65 -16.73
CA PRO A 61 14.52 -7.39 -16.59
C PRO A 61 15.21 -6.27 -15.82
N LYS A 62 16.19 -6.59 -14.96
CA LYS A 62 16.80 -5.61 -14.04
C LYS A 62 17.84 -4.71 -14.70
N PHE A 63 18.40 -5.12 -15.84
CA PHE A 63 19.51 -4.44 -16.49
C PHE A 63 19.09 -3.75 -17.80
N GLY A 64 17.82 -3.87 -18.19
CA GLY A 64 17.29 -3.26 -19.41
C GLY A 64 17.17 -1.74 -19.33
N GLY A 65 17.46 -1.07 -20.44
CA GLY A 65 17.29 0.36 -20.63
C GLY A 65 17.02 0.70 -22.09
N THR A 66 16.88 1.99 -22.39
CA THR A 66 16.71 2.48 -23.76
C THR A 66 17.63 3.65 -24.04
N TYR A 67 17.99 3.84 -25.30
CA TYR A 67 18.79 4.95 -25.77
C TYR A 67 18.23 5.50 -27.08
N LEU A 68 18.49 6.77 -27.38
CA LEU A 68 18.12 7.38 -28.65
C LEU A 68 19.21 7.16 -29.70
N ASP A 69 18.82 6.63 -30.86
CA ASP A 69 19.71 6.53 -32.01
C ASP A 69 19.89 7.90 -32.71
N GLY A 70 20.79 7.96 -33.70
CA GLY A 70 21.04 9.18 -34.47
C GLY A 70 19.84 9.69 -35.29
N SER A 71 18.79 8.89 -35.42
CA SER A 71 17.52 9.25 -36.07
C SER A 71 16.40 9.61 -35.08
N GLY A 72 16.72 9.64 -33.78
CA GLY A 72 15.77 9.96 -32.70
C GLY A 72 14.87 8.79 -32.28
N ARG A 73 15.14 7.56 -32.73
CA ARG A 73 14.37 6.37 -32.35
C ARG A 73 14.88 5.78 -31.05
N SER A 74 13.97 5.34 -30.20
CA SER A 74 14.30 4.63 -28.96
C SER A 74 14.68 3.18 -29.25
N MET A 75 15.89 2.78 -28.86
CA MET A 75 16.46 1.46 -29.06
C MET A 75 16.83 0.84 -27.71
N PRO A 76 16.65 -0.48 -27.52
CA PRO A 76 16.96 -1.15 -26.26
C PRO A 76 18.46 -1.25 -26.03
N CYS A 77 18.90 -1.14 -24.77
CA CYS A 77 20.27 -1.40 -24.34
C CYS A 77 20.29 -2.06 -22.96
N PHE A 78 21.43 -2.65 -22.58
CA PHE A 78 21.70 -3.06 -21.19
C PHE A 78 22.57 -2.05 -20.46
N HIS A 79 22.36 -1.94 -19.14
CA HIS A 79 23.23 -1.28 -18.17
C HIS A 79 23.74 -2.35 -17.20
N LEU A 80 25.02 -2.71 -17.35
CA LEU A 80 25.66 -3.71 -16.51
C LEU A 80 26.35 -3.04 -15.33
N ASP A 81 26.35 -3.69 -14.18
CA ASP A 81 27.21 -3.30 -13.08
C ASP A 81 28.67 -3.71 -13.36
N ARG A 82 29.57 -3.33 -12.45
CA ARG A 82 31.00 -3.62 -12.53
C ARG A 82 31.28 -5.11 -12.73
N GLU A 83 30.70 -5.96 -11.89
CA GLU A 83 30.96 -7.41 -11.87
C GLU A 83 30.48 -8.09 -13.15
N LEU A 84 29.28 -7.75 -13.64
CA LEU A 84 28.77 -8.28 -14.90
C LEU A 84 29.55 -7.76 -16.10
N THR A 85 30.02 -6.50 -16.07
CA THR A 85 30.89 -5.96 -17.13
C THR A 85 32.24 -6.68 -17.17
N GLU A 86 32.86 -6.90 -16.01
CA GLU A 86 34.10 -7.66 -15.87
C GLU A 86 33.93 -9.10 -16.38
N THR A 87 32.84 -9.76 -15.98
CA THR A 87 32.49 -11.12 -16.41
C THR A 87 32.36 -11.20 -17.93
N LEU A 88 31.64 -10.27 -18.55
CA LEU A 88 31.46 -10.21 -20.01
C LEU A 88 32.80 -10.12 -20.74
N VAL A 89 33.71 -9.27 -20.28
CA VAL A 89 34.99 -9.03 -20.97
C VAL A 89 36.03 -10.13 -20.76
N THR A 90 35.82 -11.04 -19.81
CA THR A 90 36.65 -12.25 -19.69
C THR A 90 36.61 -13.11 -20.97
N GLY A 91 35.48 -13.09 -21.69
CA GLY A 91 35.33 -13.77 -22.99
C GLY A 91 35.86 -12.98 -24.19
N TYR A 92 36.28 -11.72 -24.02
CA TYR A 92 36.75 -10.86 -25.11
C TYR A 92 38.27 -10.92 -25.27
N SER A 93 38.77 -10.51 -26.43
CA SER A 93 40.22 -10.45 -26.70
C SER A 93 40.92 -9.44 -25.80
N ILE A 94 42.22 -9.66 -25.54
CA ILE A 94 43.03 -8.85 -24.62
C ILE A 94 42.92 -7.33 -24.90
N PRO A 95 43.03 -6.85 -26.16
CA PRO A 95 42.92 -5.42 -26.43
C PRO A 95 41.55 -4.83 -26.09
N LEU A 96 40.47 -5.59 -26.33
CA LEU A 96 39.10 -5.16 -26.07
C LEU A 96 38.81 -5.14 -24.57
N ARG A 97 39.23 -6.19 -23.87
CA ARG A 97 39.14 -6.30 -22.42
C ARG A 97 39.84 -5.12 -21.74
N HIS A 98 41.05 -4.78 -22.17
CA HIS A 98 41.81 -3.68 -21.57
C HIS A 98 41.12 -2.31 -21.76
N ARG A 99 40.52 -2.05 -22.93
CA ARG A 99 39.77 -0.81 -23.19
C ARG A 99 38.56 -0.66 -22.26
N VAL A 100 37.81 -1.74 -22.08
CA VAL A 100 36.63 -1.75 -21.20
C VAL A 100 37.01 -1.60 -19.72
N ILE A 101 38.03 -2.35 -19.25
CA ILE A 101 38.51 -2.25 -17.87
C ILE A 101 39.01 -0.83 -17.56
N ARG A 102 39.77 -0.21 -18.47
CA ARG A 102 40.22 1.17 -18.29
C ARG A 102 39.04 2.13 -18.10
N ARG A 103 38.00 1.97 -18.90
CA ARG A 103 36.80 2.79 -18.79
C ARG A 103 36.06 2.56 -17.46
N LEU A 104 35.98 1.32 -16.98
CA LEU A 104 35.41 1.03 -15.65
C LEU A 104 36.16 1.78 -14.54
N HIS A 105 37.50 1.76 -14.58
CA HIS A 105 38.30 2.53 -13.60
C HIS A 105 38.04 4.03 -13.70
N GLU A 106 37.88 4.61 -14.90
CA GLU A 106 37.52 6.03 -15.05
C GLU A 106 36.15 6.36 -14.43
N LEU A 107 35.17 5.47 -14.58
CA LEU A 107 33.84 5.64 -13.98
C LEU A 107 33.92 5.55 -12.46
N GLU A 108 34.74 4.64 -11.93
CA GLU A 108 35.03 4.52 -10.50
C GLU A 108 35.71 5.77 -9.96
N ASP A 109 36.77 6.26 -10.61
CA ASP A 109 37.49 7.47 -10.18
C ASP A 109 36.59 8.72 -10.21
N THR A 110 35.63 8.77 -11.13
CA THR A 110 34.68 9.88 -11.23
C THR A 110 33.64 9.84 -10.11
N GLN A 111 33.15 8.65 -9.74
CA GLN A 111 32.19 8.47 -8.65
C GLN A 111 32.85 8.44 -7.25
N ALA A 112 34.11 8.01 -7.16
CA ALA A 112 34.89 7.94 -5.93
C ALA A 112 35.48 9.29 -5.53
N LYS A 113 35.49 10.28 -6.44
CA LYS A 113 35.72 11.67 -6.04
C LYS A 113 34.57 12.08 -5.13
N PRO A 114 34.82 12.36 -3.84
CA PRO A 114 33.79 12.93 -3.00
C PRO A 114 33.31 14.22 -3.66
N ALA A 115 32.00 14.46 -3.66
CA ALA A 115 31.42 15.73 -4.13
C ALA A 115 31.94 16.95 -3.34
N PHE A 116 32.77 16.71 -2.33
CA PHE A 116 33.36 17.67 -1.42
C PHE A 116 34.86 17.39 -1.29
N ASP A 117 35.69 18.41 -1.50
CA ASP A 117 37.14 18.28 -1.30
C ASP A 117 37.45 18.17 0.20
N ILE A 118 37.85 16.98 0.66
CA ILE A 118 38.19 16.70 2.05
C ILE A 118 39.34 17.60 2.53
N ALA A 119 40.22 18.07 1.63
CA ALA A 119 41.30 19.00 1.99
C ALA A 119 40.78 20.36 2.46
N SER A 120 39.57 20.76 2.02
CA SER A 120 38.92 22.00 2.47
C SER A 120 38.43 21.95 3.93
N LEU A 121 38.35 20.76 4.55
CA LEU A 121 38.01 20.60 5.97
C LEU A 121 39.15 20.99 6.92
N ASN A 122 40.37 21.18 6.39
CA ASN A 122 41.50 21.67 7.18
C ASN A 122 41.41 23.18 7.49
N ASP A 123 40.55 23.93 6.79
CA ASP A 123 40.24 25.31 7.15
C ASP A 123 39.21 25.34 8.30
N PRO A 124 39.58 25.83 9.50
CA PRO A 124 38.67 25.89 10.64
C PRO A 124 37.38 26.67 10.36
N LYS A 125 37.42 27.66 9.45
CA LYS A 125 36.24 28.45 9.10
C LYS A 125 35.22 27.66 8.27
N VAL A 126 35.72 26.87 7.31
CA VAL A 126 34.87 26.01 6.45
C VAL A 126 34.22 24.92 7.31
N LEU A 127 35.00 24.31 8.21
CA LEU A 127 34.49 23.29 9.12
C LEU A 127 33.39 23.85 10.04
N LEU A 128 33.57 25.04 10.62
CA LEU A 128 32.58 25.68 11.46
C LEU A 128 31.28 26.01 10.69
N ALA A 129 31.40 26.53 9.47
CA ALA A 129 30.25 26.83 8.62
C ALA A 129 29.43 25.56 8.29
N LEU A 130 30.10 24.45 7.99
CA LEU A 130 29.43 23.17 7.74
C LEU A 130 28.77 22.60 8.99
N LEU A 131 29.46 22.62 10.14
CA LEU A 131 28.90 22.14 11.41
C LEU A 131 27.65 22.95 11.78
N THR A 132 27.71 24.27 11.64
CA THR A 132 26.56 25.13 11.96
C THR A 132 25.38 24.91 11.01
N ASP A 133 25.63 24.70 9.71
CA ASP A 133 24.57 24.37 8.75
C ASP A 133 23.91 23.01 9.05
N ASN A 134 24.73 22.00 9.39
CA ASN A 134 24.21 20.68 9.78
C ASN A 134 23.40 20.75 11.08
N VAL A 135 23.89 21.46 12.09
CA VAL A 135 23.16 21.66 13.34
C VAL A 135 21.80 22.35 13.08
N ARG A 136 21.76 23.36 12.21
CA ARG A 136 20.49 24.00 11.83
C ARG A 136 19.51 23.03 11.16
N LYS A 137 20.00 22.20 10.25
CA LYS A 137 19.17 21.17 9.59
C LYS A 137 18.63 20.15 10.58
N VAL A 138 19.45 19.68 11.52
CA VAL A 138 19.02 18.75 12.56
C VAL A 138 17.92 19.38 13.43
N VAL A 139 18.10 20.63 13.89
CA VAL A 139 17.09 21.33 14.68
C VAL A 139 15.77 21.49 13.91
N ALA A 140 15.83 21.81 12.62
CA ALA A 140 14.63 21.89 11.77
C ALA A 140 13.93 20.53 11.65
N LEU A 141 14.68 19.45 11.40
CA LEU A 141 14.14 18.10 11.31
C LEU A 141 13.54 17.62 12.64
N GLU A 142 14.14 17.98 13.77
CA GLU A 142 13.60 17.67 15.09
C GLU A 142 12.28 18.41 15.34
N ALA A 143 12.17 19.67 14.90
CA ALA A 143 10.93 20.43 14.97
C ALA A 143 9.82 19.76 14.13
N ASP A 144 10.11 19.44 12.87
CA ASP A 144 9.17 18.78 11.96
C ASP A 144 8.69 17.41 12.50
N ASN A 145 9.62 16.61 13.04
CA ASN A 145 9.28 15.33 13.68
C ASN A 145 8.37 15.52 14.90
N SER A 146 8.60 16.58 15.69
CA SER A 146 7.76 16.89 16.84
C SER A 146 6.34 17.26 16.43
N GLU A 147 6.17 18.01 15.33
CA GLU A 147 4.87 18.38 14.78
C GLU A 147 4.14 17.16 14.22
N LEU A 148 4.83 16.34 13.42
CA LEU A 148 4.26 15.10 12.87
C LEU A 148 3.83 14.12 13.96
N SER A 149 4.61 14.03 15.06
CA SER A 149 4.25 13.19 16.20
C SER A 149 2.96 13.65 16.89
N LYS A 150 2.73 14.97 16.97
CA LYS A 150 1.49 15.53 17.51
C LYS A 150 0.31 15.27 16.59
N GLU A 151 0.48 15.47 15.28
CA GLU A 151 -0.58 15.19 14.30
C GLU A 151 -1.00 13.71 14.32
N ASN A 152 -0.03 12.80 14.36
CA ASN A 152 -0.31 11.37 14.48
C ASN A 152 -1.07 11.05 15.77
N HIS A 153 -0.67 11.64 16.90
CA HIS A 153 -1.37 11.44 18.16
C HIS A 153 -2.81 11.98 18.10
N GLU A 154 -3.04 13.15 17.51
CA GLU A 154 -4.38 13.70 17.32
C GLU A 154 -5.25 12.82 16.41
N LEU A 155 -4.67 12.24 15.36
CA LEU A 155 -5.36 11.29 14.49
C LEU A 155 -5.67 9.99 15.21
N GLU A 156 -4.75 9.44 16.01
CA GLU A 156 -4.98 8.25 16.84
C GLU A 156 -6.13 8.46 17.82
N VAL A 157 -6.16 9.61 18.51
CA VAL A 157 -7.26 9.97 19.42
C VAL A 157 -8.60 10.05 18.68
N LYS A 158 -8.62 10.60 17.45
CA LYS A 158 -9.84 10.62 16.61
C LYS A 158 -10.28 9.20 16.20
N VAL A 159 -9.34 8.35 15.81
CA VAL A 159 -9.63 6.95 15.44
C VAL A 159 -10.19 6.18 16.64
N GLU A 160 -9.68 6.40 17.85
CA GLU A 160 -10.17 5.74 19.06
C GLU A 160 -11.58 6.21 19.45
N GLN A 161 -11.89 7.49 19.27
CA GLN A 161 -13.26 8.02 19.44
C GLN A 161 -14.25 7.43 18.42
N ASP A 162 -13.78 7.16 17.19
CA ASP A 162 -14.59 6.55 16.13
C ASP A 162 -14.61 5.01 16.18
N ALA A 163 -13.74 4.36 16.96
CA ALA A 163 -13.66 2.90 17.12
C ALA A 163 -15.00 2.22 17.47
N PRO A 164 -15.83 2.71 18.43
CA PRO A 164 -17.12 2.08 18.71
C PRO A 164 -18.13 2.25 17.55
N LYS A 165 -17.98 3.27 16.69
CA LYS A 165 -18.84 3.54 15.55
C LYS A 165 -18.48 2.67 14.35
N VAL A 166 -17.19 2.46 14.11
CA VAL A 166 -16.68 1.57 13.04
C VAL A 166 -16.88 0.10 13.40
N ALA A 167 -16.65 -0.29 14.66
CA ALA A 167 -16.81 -1.69 15.10
C ALA A 167 -18.25 -2.23 14.93
N PHE A 168 -19.28 -1.42 15.17
CA PHE A 168 -20.66 -1.83 14.89
C PHE A 168 -20.96 -1.90 13.39
N HIS A 169 -20.44 -0.95 12.60
CA HIS A 169 -20.60 -0.94 11.15
C HIS A 169 -20.01 -2.22 10.52
N ASP A 170 -18.78 -2.60 10.91
CA ASP A 170 -18.12 -3.78 10.33
C ASP A 170 -18.75 -5.09 10.80
N MET A 171 -19.18 -5.19 12.06
CA MET A 171 -19.89 -6.38 12.57
C MET A 171 -21.21 -6.63 11.81
N VAL A 172 -21.90 -5.58 11.39
CA VAL A 172 -23.19 -5.66 10.70
C VAL A 172 -23.02 -5.82 9.19
N VAL A 173 -21.94 -5.31 8.59
CA VAL A 173 -21.64 -5.44 7.15
C VAL A 173 -21.09 -6.82 6.78
N VAL A 174 -20.26 -7.44 7.63
CA VAL A 174 -19.66 -8.78 7.38
C VAL A 174 -20.68 -9.91 7.41
N SER A 175 -21.79 -9.72 8.14
CA SER A 175 -22.90 -10.66 8.13
C SER A 175 -23.85 -10.30 6.98
N HIS A 176 -23.71 -10.95 5.81
CA HIS A 176 -24.71 -10.91 4.72
C HIS A 176 -26.11 -11.44 5.12
N LYS A 177 -26.38 -11.64 6.42
CA LYS A 177 -27.66 -12.11 6.94
C LYS A 177 -28.67 -10.95 6.92
N LYS A 178 -29.87 -11.28 6.45
CA LYS A 178 -31.05 -10.41 6.50
C LYS A 178 -31.79 -10.70 7.81
N TYR A 179 -32.14 -9.65 8.55
CA TYR A 179 -32.79 -9.77 9.85
C TYR A 179 -34.28 -9.44 9.72
N ASN A 180 -35.14 -10.22 10.37
CA ASN A 180 -36.54 -9.82 10.50
C ASN A 180 -36.69 -8.64 11.48
N ALA A 181 -37.82 -7.94 11.45
CA ALA A 181 -38.04 -6.77 12.31
C ALA A 181 -37.88 -7.06 13.82
N ALA A 182 -38.12 -8.28 14.28
CA ALA A 182 -37.94 -8.65 15.68
C ALA A 182 -36.45 -8.86 16.04
N GLN A 183 -35.68 -9.48 15.17
CA GLN A 183 -34.24 -9.66 15.32
C GLN A 183 -33.51 -8.32 15.24
N ALA A 184 -33.86 -7.48 14.28
CA ALA A 184 -33.31 -6.13 14.15
C ALA A 184 -33.61 -5.29 15.41
N ALA A 185 -34.82 -5.38 15.97
CA ALA A 185 -35.18 -4.70 17.20
C ALA A 185 -34.33 -5.15 18.39
N LYS A 186 -34.03 -6.46 18.52
CA LYS A 186 -33.12 -6.97 19.56
C LYS A 186 -31.70 -6.41 19.43
N ILE A 187 -31.18 -6.32 18.19
CA ILE A 187 -29.83 -5.79 17.94
C ILE A 187 -29.74 -4.30 18.28
N ILE A 188 -30.78 -3.54 17.96
CA ILE A 188 -30.86 -2.09 18.24
C ILE A 188 -31.21 -1.80 19.71
N GLY A 189 -31.63 -2.80 20.49
CA GLY A 189 -32.02 -2.63 21.89
C GLY A 189 -33.42 -2.03 22.08
N THR A 190 -34.36 -2.32 21.18
CA THR A 190 -35.74 -1.81 21.22
C THR A 190 -36.78 -2.92 21.00
N GLY A 191 -38.06 -2.57 21.18
CA GLY A 191 -39.19 -3.49 20.94
C GLY A 191 -39.63 -3.51 19.47
N ARG A 192 -39.99 -4.69 18.94
CA ARG A 192 -40.46 -4.89 17.56
C ARG A 192 -41.52 -3.87 17.12
N THR A 193 -42.53 -3.64 17.96
CA THR A 193 -43.63 -2.74 17.65
C THR A 193 -43.17 -1.28 17.56
N ARG A 194 -42.29 -0.85 18.46
CA ARG A 194 -41.72 0.51 18.46
C ARG A 194 -40.85 0.73 17.23
N LEU A 195 -40.06 -0.27 16.85
CA LEU A 195 -39.23 -0.22 15.65
C LEU A 195 -40.07 -0.08 14.38
N LEU A 196 -41.10 -0.93 14.21
CA LEU A 196 -41.99 -0.86 13.06
C LEU A 196 -42.78 0.46 13.00
N GLN A 197 -43.19 0.99 14.16
CA GLN A 197 -43.82 2.31 14.21
C GLN A 197 -42.88 3.41 13.71
N PHE A 198 -41.63 3.41 14.16
CA PHE A 198 -40.63 4.37 13.70
C PHE A 198 -40.28 4.21 12.21
N MET A 199 -40.18 2.98 11.72
CA MET A 199 -39.99 2.70 10.30
C MET A 199 -41.13 3.25 9.45
N ARG A 200 -42.38 3.21 9.93
CA ARG A 200 -43.51 3.85 9.25
C ARG A 200 -43.38 5.38 9.26
N GLN A 201 -43.04 5.97 10.40
CA GLN A 201 -42.83 7.43 10.52
C GLN A 201 -41.74 7.96 9.59
N LYS A 202 -40.62 7.23 9.47
CA LYS A 202 -39.49 7.60 8.59
C LYS A 202 -39.70 7.19 7.12
N GLY A 203 -40.87 6.63 6.76
CA GLY A 203 -41.18 6.24 5.38
C GLY A 203 -40.33 5.07 4.87
N TRP A 204 -40.06 4.08 5.72
CA TRP A 204 -39.36 2.85 5.34
C TRP A 204 -40.29 1.71 4.98
N VAL A 205 -41.42 1.61 5.69
CA VAL A 205 -42.47 0.61 5.44
C VAL A 205 -43.85 1.25 5.40
N THR A 206 -44.79 0.59 4.71
CA THR A 206 -46.21 0.98 4.61
C THR A 206 -46.95 0.72 5.92
N ARG A 207 -48.23 1.10 5.98
CA ARG A 207 -49.12 0.79 7.12
C ARG A 207 -49.20 -0.72 7.41
N SER A 208 -49.12 -1.54 6.37
CA SER A 208 -49.14 -3.01 6.44
C SER A 208 -47.76 -3.63 6.73
N ASN A 209 -46.74 -2.82 7.02
CA ASN A 209 -45.33 -3.24 7.23
C ASN A 209 -44.66 -3.83 5.99
N GLU A 210 -45.05 -3.38 4.80
CA GLU A 210 -44.38 -3.76 3.55
C GLU A 210 -43.31 -2.71 3.21
N PRO A 211 -42.11 -3.09 2.75
CA PRO A 211 -41.06 -2.12 2.42
C PRO A 211 -41.47 -1.22 1.24
N TYR A 212 -41.10 0.06 1.30
CA TYR A 212 -41.17 0.90 0.12
C TYR A 212 -40.11 0.48 -0.91
N GLN A 213 -40.49 0.46 -2.18
CA GLN A 213 -39.61 0.09 -3.30
C GLN A 213 -38.29 0.86 -3.30
N ALA A 214 -38.32 2.17 -3.03
CA ALA A 214 -37.11 3.01 -2.94
C ALA A 214 -36.10 2.53 -1.87
N LYS A 215 -36.56 1.89 -0.79
CA LYS A 215 -35.68 1.36 0.26
C LYS A 215 -35.11 -0.02 -0.10
N ILE A 216 -35.82 -0.77 -0.93
CA ILE A 216 -35.34 -2.02 -1.52
C ILE A 216 -34.23 -1.70 -2.53
N GLU A 217 -34.47 -0.75 -3.44
CA GLU A 217 -33.48 -0.31 -4.44
C GLU A 217 -32.23 0.30 -3.81
N ALA A 218 -32.38 1.02 -2.69
CA ALA A 218 -31.25 1.52 -1.91
C ALA A 218 -30.45 0.42 -1.18
N GLY A 219 -30.92 -0.83 -1.22
CA GLY A 219 -30.31 -2.00 -0.56
C GLY A 219 -30.46 -2.00 0.95
N LEU A 220 -31.43 -1.26 1.51
CA LEU A 220 -31.65 -1.14 2.95
C LEU A 220 -32.63 -2.19 3.48
N LEU A 221 -33.65 -2.51 2.69
CA LEU A 221 -34.67 -3.50 3.02
C LEU A 221 -34.74 -4.56 1.93
N ASP A 222 -35.33 -5.70 2.28
CA ASP A 222 -35.66 -6.77 1.37
C ASP A 222 -37.03 -7.35 1.74
N VAL A 223 -37.65 -8.09 0.82
CA VAL A 223 -38.97 -8.68 0.98
C VAL A 223 -38.88 -10.19 0.93
N LYS A 224 -39.42 -10.85 1.96
CA LYS A 224 -39.72 -12.28 1.91
C LYS A 224 -41.20 -12.47 1.65
N LEU A 225 -41.53 -13.03 0.48
CA LEU A 225 -42.87 -13.52 0.18
C LEU A 225 -43.03 -14.91 0.78
N GLY A 226 -44.16 -15.14 1.43
CA GLY A 226 -44.58 -16.45 1.92
C GLY A 226 -46.06 -16.64 1.67
N THR A 227 -46.58 -17.78 2.07
CA THR A 227 -48.00 -18.08 2.00
C THR A 227 -48.48 -18.59 3.35
N PHE A 228 -49.70 -18.24 3.72
CA PHE A 228 -50.36 -18.70 4.93
C PHE A 228 -51.70 -19.31 4.55
N GLU A 229 -51.97 -20.53 5.00
CA GLU A 229 -53.26 -21.18 4.78
C GLU A 229 -54.26 -20.66 5.82
N HIS A 230 -55.23 -19.87 5.35
CA HIS A 230 -56.35 -19.45 6.17
C HIS A 230 -57.44 -20.55 6.14
N PRO A 231 -58.04 -20.92 7.30
CA PRO A 231 -59.04 -21.99 7.37
C PRO A 231 -60.29 -21.78 6.49
N ILE A 232 -60.58 -20.54 6.07
CA ILE A 232 -61.77 -20.17 5.31
C ILE A 232 -61.43 -19.68 3.89
N ASP A 233 -60.35 -18.93 3.74
CA ASP A 233 -60.04 -18.19 2.50
C ASP A 233 -58.93 -18.84 1.66
N GLY A 234 -58.44 -20.01 2.08
CA GLY A 234 -57.38 -20.73 1.39
C GLY A 234 -56.01 -20.06 1.56
N THR A 235 -55.12 -20.26 0.58
CA THR A 235 -53.72 -19.82 0.65
C THR A 235 -53.58 -18.32 0.36
N ILE A 236 -53.26 -17.53 1.40
CA ILE A 236 -53.07 -16.07 1.31
C ILE A 236 -51.56 -15.75 1.19
N PRO A 237 -51.13 -14.90 0.24
CA PRO A 237 -49.75 -14.44 0.18
C PRO A 237 -49.44 -13.48 1.35
N THR A 238 -48.34 -13.72 2.05
CA THR A 238 -47.82 -12.88 3.12
C THR A 238 -46.53 -12.20 2.68
N CYS A 239 -46.44 -10.88 2.90
CA CYS A 239 -45.23 -10.11 2.70
C CYS A 239 -44.55 -9.84 4.05
N SER A 240 -43.28 -10.22 4.20
CA SER A 240 -42.48 -9.96 5.40
C SER A 240 -41.28 -9.09 5.09
N THR A 241 -41.15 -7.95 5.79
CA THR A 241 -39.99 -7.06 5.71
C THR A 241 -38.76 -7.72 6.34
N LEU A 242 -37.66 -7.72 5.58
CA LEU A 242 -36.32 -8.06 6.03
C LEU A 242 -35.42 -6.81 5.97
N ILE A 243 -34.51 -6.70 6.92
CA ILE A 243 -33.57 -5.58 7.07
C ILE A 243 -32.18 -6.11 6.74
N THR A 244 -31.49 -5.48 5.79
CA THR A 244 -30.12 -5.84 5.41
C THR A 244 -29.12 -5.29 6.43
N GLY A 245 -27.85 -5.71 6.38
CA GLY A 245 -26.79 -5.12 7.22
C GLY A 245 -26.71 -3.61 7.05
N LYS A 246 -26.65 -3.13 5.79
CA LYS A 246 -26.68 -1.70 5.45
C LYS A 246 -27.94 -0.99 6.00
N GLY A 247 -29.09 -1.64 5.91
CA GLY A 247 -30.34 -1.15 6.48
C GLY A 247 -30.28 -1.01 7.98
N LEU A 248 -29.74 -2.01 8.67
CA LEU A 248 -29.64 -2.06 10.12
C LEU A 248 -28.74 -0.94 10.66
N THR A 249 -27.57 -0.72 10.07
CA THR A 249 -26.67 0.37 10.45
C THR A 249 -27.33 1.73 10.30
N LYS A 250 -27.97 1.98 9.15
CA LYS A 250 -28.64 3.27 8.91
C LYS A 250 -29.84 3.47 9.83
N LEU A 251 -30.55 2.40 10.16
CA LEU A 251 -31.72 2.43 11.02
C LEU A 251 -31.34 2.62 12.49
N GLU A 252 -30.21 2.06 12.92
CA GLU A 252 -29.64 2.32 14.26
C GLU A 252 -29.19 3.78 14.40
N ALA A 253 -28.48 4.33 13.41
CA ALA A 253 -28.07 5.74 13.43
C ALA A 253 -29.28 6.69 13.58
N LEU A 254 -30.31 6.49 12.74
CA LEU A 254 -31.56 7.25 12.83
C LEU A 254 -32.30 7.05 14.16
N TRP A 255 -32.17 5.87 14.77
CA TRP A 255 -32.80 5.57 16.05
C TRP A 255 -32.09 6.28 17.21
N ARG A 256 -30.75 6.39 17.19
CA ARG A 256 -29.98 7.15 18.18
C ARG A 256 -30.25 8.65 18.09
N GLU A 257 -30.36 9.19 16.87
CA GLU A 257 -30.67 10.60 16.63
C GLU A 257 -32.06 11.02 17.14
N ARG A 258 -33.01 10.09 17.23
CA ARG A 258 -34.37 10.37 17.73
C ARG A 258 -34.37 10.97 19.14
N ASP A 259 -33.47 10.53 20.00
CA ASP A 259 -33.44 10.98 21.40
C ASP A 259 -32.79 12.36 21.54
N ALA A 260 -31.97 12.79 20.55
CA ALA A 260 -31.43 14.14 20.48
C ALA A 260 -32.51 15.18 20.11
N ASP A 261 -33.44 14.82 19.23
CA ASP A 261 -34.60 15.67 18.84
C ASP A 261 -35.64 15.83 19.97
N LEU A 262 -35.61 14.98 21.01
CA LEU A 262 -36.52 15.06 22.17
C LEU A 262 -35.98 15.95 23.31
N LEU A 263 -34.71 16.35 23.23
CA LEU A 263 -34.02 17.18 24.23
C LEU A 263 -33.73 18.62 23.73
N ALA A 264 -34.16 18.95 22.51
CA ALA A 264 -34.15 20.30 21.92
C ALA A 264 -35.54 20.93 22.00
#